data_AF-A0A3Q9FYK0-F1
#
_entry.id   AF-A0A3Q9FYK0-F1
#
_cell.length_a   1.000
_cell.length_b   1.000
_cell.length_c   1.000
_cell.angle_alpha   90.00
_cell.angle_beta   90.00
_cell.angle_gamma   90.00
#
_symmetry.space_group_name_H-M   'P 1'
#
loop_
_entity.id
_entity.type
_entity.pdbx_description
1 polymer ?
#
loop_
_entity_poly.entity_id
_entity_poly.type
_entity_poly.pdbx_seq_one_letter_code
_entity_poly.pdbx_strand_id
1 'polypeptide(L)'
;MRASSGGARERQDARERRRAREFEAFAGGAGGRLLRTALLLTGDREAAERLLTRALAHTYAAWDGLGGEDPYERTRQELVARYARSGRCHRRGDGDGPLARLTSRERLVVVLRLYEGVAEEQTAAALGVSVERVRAVRAGRPHGGGVSGQDRREAEVRRLLDGPRPAVPAEVVARAAERGRRLVRRRRVVRAVAWAALFLAVVAFGVWAAMAEPWHPPASGTAPPLWGGD
;
A
#
# COMPACT_ATOMS: atom_id res chain seq x y z
N MET A 1 28.21 27.56 16.74
CA MET A 1 27.44 27.10 15.56
C MET A 1 26.38 25.99 15.86
N ARG A 2 25.71 26.00 17.03
CA ARG A 2 24.74 24.93 17.45
C ARG A 2 23.24 25.26 17.28
N ALA A 3 22.89 26.47 16.82
CA ALA A 3 21.50 26.95 16.82
C ALA A 3 20.62 26.41 15.66
N SER A 4 21.19 25.94 14.56
CA SER A 4 20.41 25.55 13.36
C SER A 4 19.73 24.17 13.48
N SER A 5 20.26 23.25 14.30
CA SER A 5 19.68 21.89 14.44
C SER A 5 18.42 21.85 15.30
N GLY A 6 18.27 22.77 16.25
CA GLY A 6 17.08 22.89 17.10
C GLY A 6 15.84 23.24 16.28
N GLY A 7 15.94 24.27 15.44
CA GLY A 7 14.81 24.70 14.60
C GLY A 7 14.38 23.65 13.55
N ALA A 8 15.30 22.84 13.03
CA ALA A 8 14.95 21.77 12.11
C ALA A 8 14.17 20.63 12.79
N ARG A 9 14.57 20.25 14.01
CA ARG A 9 13.86 19.24 14.82
C ARG A 9 12.48 19.73 15.24
N GLU A 10 12.39 20.96 15.72
CA GLU A 10 11.12 21.57 16.15
C GLU A 10 10.10 21.67 15.01
N ARG A 11 10.55 22.09 13.81
CA ARG A 11 9.71 22.08 12.61
C ARG A 11 9.27 20.67 12.21
N GLN A 12 10.13 19.67 12.37
CA GLN A 12 9.78 18.28 12.09
C GLN A 12 8.74 17.75 13.09
N ASP A 13 8.90 18.05 14.37
CA ASP A 13 7.97 17.65 15.42
C ASP A 13 6.60 18.33 15.23
N ALA A 14 6.58 19.61 14.86
CA ALA A 14 5.35 20.32 14.52
C ALA A 14 4.63 19.70 13.30
N ARG A 15 5.39 19.31 12.26
CA ARG A 15 4.85 18.60 11.08
C ARG A 15 4.30 17.22 11.44
N GLU A 16 4.99 16.45 12.29
CA GLU A 16 4.50 15.16 12.78
C GLU A 16 3.21 15.32 13.60
N ARG A 17 3.14 16.31 14.51
CA ARG A 17 1.92 16.61 15.28
C ARG A 17 0.75 17.00 14.39
N ARG A 18 0.98 17.85 13.37
CA ARG A 18 -0.05 18.23 12.38
C ARG A 18 -0.55 17.00 11.62
N ARG A 19 0.37 16.18 11.10
CA ARG A 19 0.02 14.92 10.41
C ARG A 19 -0.82 14.00 11.29
N ALA A 20 -0.43 13.80 12.55
CA ALA A 20 -1.14 12.94 13.47
C ALA A 20 -2.59 13.39 13.66
N ARG A 21 -2.80 14.69 13.89
CA ARG A 21 -4.15 15.27 14.05
C ARG A 21 -5.00 15.13 12.78
N GLU A 22 -4.44 15.41 11.61
CA GLU A 22 -5.16 15.26 10.34
C GLU A 22 -5.54 13.81 10.07
N PHE A 23 -4.63 12.88 10.35
CA PHE A 23 -4.88 11.46 10.24
C PHE A 23 -5.94 10.98 11.24
N GLU A 24 -5.92 11.45 12.48
CA GLU A 24 -6.94 11.13 13.49
C GLU A 24 -8.32 11.66 13.09
N ALA A 25 -8.39 12.89 12.59
CA ALA A 25 -9.64 13.48 12.07
C ALA A 25 -10.18 12.66 10.88
N PHE A 26 -9.33 12.29 9.94
CA PHE A 26 -9.69 11.39 8.83
C PHE A 26 -10.18 10.03 9.33
N ALA A 27 -9.47 9.41 10.27
CA ALA A 27 -9.83 8.11 10.80
C ALA A 27 -11.16 8.17 11.59
N GLY A 28 -11.41 9.26 12.30
CA GLY A 28 -12.68 9.52 12.98
C GLY A 28 -13.85 9.66 12.00
N GLY A 29 -13.66 10.37 10.89
CA GLY A 29 -14.72 10.58 9.89
C GLY A 29 -14.97 9.39 8.95
N ALA A 30 -13.90 8.76 8.46
CA ALA A 30 -13.97 7.76 7.38
C ALA A 30 -13.65 6.34 7.84
N GLY A 31 -13.04 6.18 9.02
CA GLY A 31 -12.61 4.88 9.51
C GLY A 31 -13.75 3.88 9.67
N GLY A 32 -14.93 4.32 10.13
CA GLY A 32 -16.06 3.41 10.36
C GLY A 32 -16.56 2.77 9.05
N ARG A 33 -16.54 3.54 7.96
CA ARG A 33 -16.85 3.05 6.61
C ARG A 33 -15.81 2.02 6.17
N LEU A 34 -14.52 2.35 6.29
CA LEU A 34 -13.43 1.45 5.94
C LEU A 34 -13.42 0.16 6.77
N LEU A 35 -13.81 0.25 8.05
CA LEU A 35 -13.90 -0.91 8.94
C LEU A 35 -15.07 -1.82 8.57
N ARG A 36 -16.21 -1.25 8.20
CA ARG A 36 -17.32 -2.03 7.63
C ARG A 36 -16.89 -2.72 6.33
N THR A 37 -16.18 -2.02 5.44
CA THR A 37 -15.60 -2.65 4.23
C THR A 37 -14.70 -3.83 4.60
N ALA A 38 -13.80 -3.65 5.57
CA ALA A 38 -12.91 -4.71 6.04
C ALA A 38 -13.68 -5.90 6.65
N LEU A 39 -14.74 -5.64 7.42
CA LEU A 39 -15.62 -6.66 8.00
C LEU A 39 -16.34 -7.45 6.93
N LEU A 40 -16.92 -6.78 5.93
CA LEU A 40 -17.60 -7.44 4.81
C LEU A 40 -16.65 -8.32 3.99
N LEU A 41 -15.38 -7.90 3.87
CA LEU A 41 -14.36 -8.69 3.16
C LEU A 41 -13.85 -9.88 3.99
N THR A 42 -13.63 -9.71 5.27
CA THR A 42 -12.98 -10.74 6.09
C THR A 42 -13.98 -11.70 6.72
N GLY A 43 -15.16 -11.22 7.12
CA GLY A 43 -16.14 -11.99 7.88
C GLY A 43 -15.79 -12.17 9.35
N ASP A 44 -14.63 -11.66 9.80
CA ASP A 44 -14.12 -11.75 11.17
C ASP A 44 -13.69 -10.36 11.67
N ARG A 45 -14.10 -10.04 12.91
CA ARG A 45 -13.83 -8.73 13.51
C ARG A 45 -12.35 -8.48 13.65
N GLU A 46 -11.59 -9.45 14.14
CA GLU A 46 -10.16 -9.25 14.37
C GLU A 46 -9.37 -9.17 13.07
N ALA A 47 -9.69 -10.02 12.09
CA ALA A 47 -9.10 -9.99 10.76
C ALA A 47 -9.37 -8.65 10.07
N ALA A 48 -10.59 -8.11 10.19
CA ALA A 48 -10.95 -6.79 9.69
C ALA A 48 -10.07 -5.69 10.33
N GLU A 49 -9.92 -5.69 11.65
CA GLU A 49 -9.07 -4.72 12.34
C GLU A 49 -7.62 -4.83 11.94
N ARG A 50 -7.08 -6.05 11.86
CA ARG A 50 -5.68 -6.28 11.44
C ARG A 50 -5.46 -5.78 10.02
N LEU A 51 -6.41 -6.02 9.12
CA LEU A 51 -6.36 -5.54 7.74
C LEU A 51 -6.41 -4.00 7.68
N LEU A 52 -7.39 -3.40 8.36
CA LEU A 52 -7.57 -1.94 8.41
C LEU A 52 -6.36 -1.24 9.04
N THR A 53 -5.84 -1.76 10.15
CA THR A 53 -4.66 -1.20 10.83
C THR A 53 -3.46 -1.15 9.88
N ARG A 54 -3.26 -2.19 9.06
CA ARG A 54 -2.16 -2.21 8.08
C ARG A 54 -2.42 -1.21 6.95
N ALA A 55 -3.64 -1.16 6.41
CA ALA A 55 -4.05 -0.19 5.39
C ALA A 55 -3.79 1.26 5.86
N LEU A 56 -4.36 1.64 7.00
CA LEU A 56 -4.18 2.95 7.61
C LEU A 56 -2.71 3.27 7.92
N ALA A 57 -1.92 2.30 8.40
CA ALA A 57 -0.49 2.51 8.65
C ALA A 57 0.28 2.88 7.36
N HIS A 58 -0.12 2.30 6.23
CA HIS A 58 0.49 2.63 4.94
C HIS A 58 0.06 4.01 4.44
N THR A 59 -1.23 4.36 4.58
CA THR A 59 -1.74 5.71 4.28
C THR A 59 -1.03 6.76 5.13
N TYR A 60 -0.89 6.53 6.44
CA TYR A 60 -0.12 7.41 7.33
C TYR A 60 1.33 7.59 6.86
N ALA A 61 1.96 6.51 6.39
CA ALA A 61 3.34 6.56 5.90
C ALA A 61 3.48 7.29 4.55
N ALA A 62 2.39 7.41 3.79
CA ALA A 62 2.31 8.15 2.53
C ALA A 62 1.77 9.58 2.70
N TRP A 63 1.34 9.97 3.90
CA TRP A 63 0.55 11.19 4.16
C TRP A 63 1.15 12.48 3.59
N ASP A 64 2.46 12.71 3.72
CA ASP A 64 3.10 13.93 3.18
C ASP A 64 3.14 13.97 1.65
N GLY A 65 3.03 12.81 1.00
CA GLY A 65 3.16 12.63 -0.44
C GLY A 65 1.83 12.46 -1.16
N LEU A 66 0.69 12.56 -0.47
CA LEU A 66 -0.63 12.37 -1.08
C LEU A 66 -0.95 13.45 -2.12
N GLY A 67 -0.38 14.66 -2.02
CA GLY A 67 -0.45 15.66 -3.10
C GLY A 67 -1.87 16.07 -3.53
N GLY A 68 -2.87 15.92 -2.65
CA GLY A 68 -4.28 16.15 -2.96
C GLY A 68 -5.09 14.89 -3.29
N GLU A 69 -4.46 13.71 -3.35
CA GLU A 69 -5.16 12.42 -3.40
C GLU A 69 -6.03 12.24 -2.15
N ASP A 70 -7.27 11.79 -2.34
CA ASP A 70 -8.20 11.51 -1.25
C ASP A 70 -7.63 10.38 -0.34
N PRO A 71 -7.36 10.65 0.95
CA PRO A 71 -6.85 9.65 1.89
C PRO A 71 -7.78 8.45 2.04
N TYR A 72 -9.08 8.65 1.84
CA TYR A 72 -10.06 7.57 1.84
C TYR A 72 -9.78 6.58 0.71
N GLU A 73 -9.64 7.10 -0.51
CA GLU A 73 -9.41 6.28 -1.69
C GLU A 73 -8.09 5.53 -1.62
N ARG A 74 -7.03 6.21 -1.18
CA ARG A 74 -5.74 5.58 -0.95
C ARG A 74 -5.85 4.40 0.02
N THR A 75 -6.57 4.61 1.13
CA THR A 75 -6.74 3.58 2.15
C THR A 75 -7.58 2.43 1.63
N ARG A 76 -8.63 2.71 0.86
CA ARG A 76 -9.49 1.71 0.23
C ARG A 76 -8.72 0.85 -0.78
N GLN A 77 -7.95 1.46 -1.67
CA GLN A 77 -7.11 0.75 -2.63
C GLN A 77 -6.11 -0.17 -1.92
N GLU A 78 -5.47 0.32 -0.85
CA GLU A 78 -4.52 -0.50 -0.10
C GLU A 78 -5.21 -1.66 0.64
N LEU A 79 -6.42 -1.44 1.16
CA LEU A 79 -7.24 -2.45 1.80
C LEU A 79 -7.59 -3.57 0.81
N VAL A 80 -8.03 -3.20 -0.39
CA VAL A 80 -8.30 -4.11 -1.51
C VAL A 80 -7.06 -4.89 -1.91
N ALA A 81 -5.96 -4.19 -2.18
CA ALA A 81 -4.72 -4.81 -2.64
C ALA A 81 -4.17 -5.81 -1.60
N ARG A 82 -4.28 -5.49 -0.31
CA ARG A 82 -3.86 -6.40 0.78
C ARG A 82 -4.78 -7.59 0.92
N TYR A 83 -6.09 -7.38 0.86
CA TYR A 83 -7.05 -8.48 0.92
C TYR A 83 -6.84 -9.46 -0.25
N ALA A 84 -6.68 -8.94 -1.48
CA ALA A 84 -6.39 -9.75 -2.66
C ALA A 84 -5.09 -10.57 -2.51
N ARG A 85 -4.01 -9.95 -1.99
CA ARG A 85 -2.74 -10.65 -1.68
C ARG A 85 -2.90 -11.72 -0.60
N SER A 86 -3.82 -11.50 0.35
CA SER A 86 -4.13 -12.46 1.43
C SER A 86 -5.08 -13.60 1.02
N GLY A 87 -5.53 -13.62 -0.24
CA GLY A 87 -6.45 -14.64 -0.79
C GLY A 87 -5.93 -16.08 -0.80
N ARG A 88 -4.68 -16.32 -0.38
CA ARG A 88 -4.16 -17.67 -0.10
C ARG A 88 -4.58 -18.21 1.28
N CYS A 89 -4.83 -17.34 2.26
CA CYS A 89 -5.20 -17.73 3.62
C CYS A 89 -6.73 -17.78 3.84
N HIS A 90 -7.50 -17.04 3.04
CA HIS A 90 -8.97 -16.98 3.15
C HIS A 90 -9.67 -17.96 2.17
N ARG A 91 -8.97 -19.03 1.75
CA ARG A 91 -9.39 -19.94 0.67
C ARG A 91 -10.57 -20.86 1.06
N ARG A 92 -10.97 -20.90 2.32
CA ARG A 92 -12.21 -21.54 2.78
C ARG A 92 -12.89 -20.69 3.85
N GLY A 93 -14.21 -20.63 3.80
CA GLY A 93 -15.06 -19.79 4.63
C GLY A 93 -14.92 -20.07 6.12
N ASP A 94 -14.03 -19.32 6.77
CA ASP A 94 -13.86 -19.27 8.22
C ASP A 94 -14.65 -18.09 8.84
N GLY A 95 -15.66 -17.59 8.12
CA GLY A 95 -16.54 -16.53 8.58
C GLY A 95 -17.96 -17.04 8.64
N ASP A 96 -18.64 -16.79 9.75
CA ASP A 96 -20.05 -17.12 9.92
C ASP A 96 -20.89 -16.00 9.27
N GLY A 97 -21.27 -16.18 8.00
CA GLY A 97 -22.03 -15.14 7.30
C GLY A 97 -22.39 -15.44 5.84
N PRO A 98 -23.31 -14.67 5.24
CA PRO A 98 -23.87 -14.96 3.90
C PRO A 98 -22.81 -14.94 2.78
N LEU A 99 -21.74 -14.16 2.97
CA LEU A 99 -20.61 -14.00 2.05
C LEU A 99 -19.54 -15.11 2.18
N ALA A 100 -19.68 -16.02 3.14
CA ALA A 100 -18.74 -17.12 3.40
C ALA A 100 -18.65 -18.11 2.22
N ARG A 101 -19.75 -18.24 1.46
CA ARG A 101 -19.85 -19.09 0.27
C ARG A 101 -19.18 -18.50 -0.98
N LEU A 102 -18.87 -17.21 -0.97
CA LEU A 102 -18.18 -16.54 -2.07
C LEU A 102 -16.67 -16.69 -1.92
N THR A 103 -15.98 -16.90 -3.04
CA THR A 103 -14.52 -16.80 -3.09
C THR A 103 -14.08 -15.39 -2.71
N SER A 104 -12.86 -15.23 -2.20
CA SER A 104 -12.33 -13.90 -1.81
C SER A 104 -12.43 -12.88 -2.96
N ARG A 105 -12.29 -13.33 -4.21
CA ARG A 105 -12.40 -12.46 -5.39
C ARG A 105 -13.83 -11.98 -5.64
N GLU A 106 -14.81 -12.88 -5.50
CA GLU A 106 -16.23 -12.55 -5.68
C GLU A 106 -16.73 -11.63 -4.57
N ARG A 107 -16.32 -11.91 -3.32
CA ARG A 107 -16.60 -11.06 -2.17
C ARG A 107 -16.08 -9.64 -2.37
N LEU A 108 -14.88 -9.50 -2.91
CA LEU A 108 -14.30 -8.19 -3.17
C LEU A 108 -15.03 -7.43 -4.28
N VAL A 109 -15.44 -8.10 -5.36
CA VAL A 109 -16.27 -7.49 -6.41
C VAL A 109 -17.61 -7.01 -5.85
N VAL A 110 -18.29 -7.84 -5.06
CA VAL A 110 -19.58 -7.48 -4.43
C VAL A 110 -19.40 -6.28 -3.51
N VAL A 111 -18.42 -6.30 -2.60
CA VAL A 111 -18.21 -5.20 -1.64
C VAL A 111 -17.84 -3.89 -2.35
N LEU A 112 -16.96 -3.93 -3.36
CA LEU A 112 -16.60 -2.72 -4.10
C LEU A 112 -17.75 -2.14 -4.93
N ARG A 113 -18.56 -2.99 -5.57
CA ARG A 113 -19.71 -2.53 -6.35
C ARG A 113 -20.87 -2.06 -5.49
N LEU A 114 -21.24 -2.82 -4.48
CA LEU A 114 -22.45 -2.59 -3.69
C LEU A 114 -22.25 -1.64 -2.51
N TYR A 115 -21.11 -1.72 -1.81
CA TYR A 115 -20.88 -0.90 -0.62
C TYR A 115 -20.16 0.42 -0.92
N GLU A 116 -19.25 0.36 -1.89
CA GLU A 116 -18.42 1.52 -2.23
C GLU A 116 -18.95 2.30 -3.44
N GLY A 117 -19.93 1.75 -4.17
CA GLY A 117 -20.52 2.38 -5.35
C GLY A 117 -19.56 2.51 -6.53
N VAL A 118 -18.48 1.72 -6.54
CA VAL A 118 -17.43 1.82 -7.56
C VAL A 118 -17.96 1.34 -8.91
N ALA A 119 -17.63 2.05 -9.98
CA ALA A 119 -17.98 1.64 -11.34
C ALA A 119 -17.34 0.28 -11.70
N GLU A 120 -17.93 -0.45 -12.65
CA GLU A 120 -17.44 -1.78 -13.04
C GLU A 120 -16.02 -1.70 -13.62
N GLU A 121 -15.72 -0.61 -14.34
CA GLU A 121 -14.43 -0.32 -14.95
C GLU A 121 -13.34 -0.09 -13.90
N GLN A 122 -13.64 0.67 -12.85
CA GLN A 122 -12.70 0.95 -11.76
C GLN A 122 -12.44 -0.31 -10.91
N THR A 123 -13.48 -1.13 -10.69
CA THR A 123 -13.35 -2.42 -10.01
C THR A 123 -12.48 -3.37 -10.82
N ALA A 124 -12.70 -3.42 -12.15
CA ALA A 124 -11.92 -4.22 -13.10
C ALA A 124 -10.44 -3.80 -13.11
N ALA A 125 -10.17 -2.50 -13.18
CA ALA A 125 -8.82 -1.92 -13.13
C ALA A 125 -8.11 -2.24 -11.80
N ALA A 126 -8.79 -2.05 -10.66
CA ALA A 126 -8.22 -2.35 -9.35
C ALA A 126 -7.90 -3.84 -9.15
N LEU A 127 -8.62 -4.73 -9.84
CA LEU A 127 -8.49 -6.18 -9.74
C LEU A 127 -7.66 -6.84 -10.84
N GLY A 128 -7.23 -6.08 -11.85
CA GLY A 128 -6.57 -6.61 -13.05
C GLY A 128 -7.42 -7.66 -13.77
N VAL A 129 -8.75 -7.44 -13.89
CA VAL A 129 -9.68 -8.30 -14.62
C VAL A 129 -10.43 -7.52 -15.69
N SER A 130 -11.03 -8.20 -16.66
CA SER A 130 -11.96 -7.57 -17.60
C SER A 130 -13.28 -7.18 -16.91
N VAL A 131 -13.93 -6.14 -17.42
CA VAL A 131 -15.27 -5.69 -16.98
C VAL A 131 -16.30 -6.82 -17.13
N GLU A 132 -16.22 -7.60 -18.20
CA GLU A 132 -17.07 -8.78 -18.41
C GLU A 132 -16.89 -9.84 -17.33
N ARG A 133 -15.65 -10.05 -16.83
CA ARG A 133 -15.40 -10.98 -15.72
C ARG A 133 -15.99 -10.47 -14.41
N VAL A 134 -15.99 -9.15 -14.19
CA VAL A 134 -16.69 -8.51 -13.06
C VAL A 134 -18.20 -8.72 -13.17
N ARG A 135 -18.78 -8.52 -14.37
CA ARG A 135 -20.20 -8.80 -14.65
C ARG A 135 -20.56 -10.27 -14.46
N ALA A 136 -19.71 -11.19 -14.93
CA ALA A 136 -19.93 -12.63 -14.78
C ALA A 136 -19.90 -13.07 -13.31
N VAL A 137 -19.02 -12.49 -12.49
CA VAL A 137 -19.00 -12.71 -11.04
C VAL A 137 -20.27 -12.17 -10.38
N ARG A 138 -20.73 -10.98 -10.80
CA ARG A 138 -22.00 -10.38 -10.35
C ARG A 138 -23.23 -11.17 -10.85
N ALA A 139 -23.12 -11.91 -11.94
CA ALA A 139 -24.20 -12.79 -12.40
C ALA A 139 -24.19 -14.16 -11.69
N GLY A 140 -23.10 -14.50 -11.00
CA GLY A 140 -22.85 -15.83 -10.47
C GLY A 140 -22.48 -16.81 -11.60
N ARG A 141 -21.61 -17.79 -11.34
CA ARG A 141 -21.38 -18.86 -12.33
C ARG A 141 -22.68 -19.65 -12.53
N PRO A 142 -23.02 -20.05 -13.78
CA PRO A 142 -24.15 -20.93 -14.03
C PRO A 142 -23.78 -22.36 -13.57
N HIS A 143 -23.95 -22.65 -12.29
CA HIS A 143 -24.21 -24.01 -11.81
C HIS A 143 -25.64 -23.98 -11.28
N GLY A 144 -26.50 -24.79 -11.89
CA GLY A 144 -27.95 -24.64 -11.86
C GLY A 144 -28.54 -24.33 -10.49
N GLY A 145 -29.26 -23.21 -10.39
CA GLY A 145 -30.07 -22.86 -9.23
C GLY A 145 -29.88 -21.43 -8.71
N GLY A 146 -30.63 -20.49 -9.27
CA GLY A 146 -31.23 -19.39 -8.49
C GLY A 146 -30.59 -18.00 -8.57
N VAL A 147 -31.07 -17.19 -9.53
CA VAL A 147 -31.05 -15.71 -9.46
C VAL A 147 -31.61 -15.21 -8.12
N SER A 148 -32.61 -15.93 -7.56
CA SER A 148 -33.20 -15.66 -6.24
C SER A 148 -32.23 -15.77 -5.06
N GLY A 149 -31.16 -16.56 -5.17
CA GLY A 149 -30.15 -16.70 -4.11
C GLY A 149 -29.16 -15.53 -4.09
N GLN A 150 -28.84 -14.98 -5.26
CA GLN A 150 -28.00 -13.80 -5.43
C GLN A 150 -28.71 -12.54 -4.91
N ASP A 151 -29.96 -12.33 -5.33
CA ASP A 151 -30.76 -11.17 -4.94
C ASP A 151 -31.06 -11.16 -3.44
N ARG A 152 -31.30 -12.34 -2.84
CA ARG A 152 -31.46 -12.48 -1.38
C ARG A 152 -30.18 -12.12 -0.62
N ARG A 153 -29.02 -12.56 -1.12
CA ARG A 153 -27.71 -12.20 -0.53
C ARG A 153 -27.39 -10.73 -0.72
N GLU A 154 -27.71 -10.15 -1.88
CA GLU A 154 -27.55 -8.72 -2.14
C GLU A 154 -28.45 -7.88 -1.23
N ALA A 155 -29.71 -8.31 -1.04
CA ALA A 155 -30.65 -7.68 -0.11
C ALA A 155 -30.22 -7.82 1.36
N GLU A 156 -29.65 -8.97 1.74
CA GLU A 156 -29.09 -9.20 3.07
C GLU A 156 -27.81 -8.40 3.31
N VAL A 157 -26.94 -8.28 2.30
CA VAL A 157 -25.82 -7.33 2.30
C VAL A 157 -26.37 -5.93 2.48
N ARG A 158 -27.32 -5.46 1.65
CA ARG A 158 -27.96 -4.14 1.82
C ARG A 158 -28.50 -3.91 3.23
N ARG A 159 -29.19 -4.90 3.83
CA ARG A 159 -29.64 -4.82 5.23
C ARG A 159 -28.48 -4.72 6.23
N LEU A 160 -27.40 -5.47 6.03
CA LEU A 160 -26.15 -5.31 6.80
C LEU A 160 -25.50 -3.93 6.56
N LEU A 161 -25.66 -3.35 5.37
CA LEU A 161 -25.13 -2.02 5.01
C LEU A 161 -25.89 -0.91 5.73
N ASP A 162 -27.21 -1.05 5.91
CA ASP A 162 -28.11 -0.07 6.57
C ASP A 162 -27.92 0.00 8.10
N GLY A 163 -27.22 -0.95 8.71
CA GLY A 163 -26.96 -0.94 10.15
C GLY A 163 -26.04 0.21 10.63
N PRO A 164 -26.00 0.52 11.93
CA PRO A 164 -25.13 1.57 12.50
C PRO A 164 -23.65 1.32 12.18
N ARG A 165 -22.94 2.30 11.61
CA ARG A 165 -21.53 2.14 11.21
C ARG A 165 -20.69 1.82 12.44
N PRO A 166 -19.86 0.76 12.42
CA PRO A 166 -19.03 0.42 13.57
C PRO A 166 -18.02 1.55 13.80
N ALA A 167 -18.00 2.09 15.02
CA ALA A 167 -16.97 3.03 15.41
C ALA A 167 -15.61 2.32 15.35
N VAL A 168 -14.61 2.95 14.74
CA VAL A 168 -13.25 2.39 14.76
C VAL A 168 -12.72 2.53 16.17
N PRO A 169 -12.24 1.43 16.80
CA PRO A 169 -11.62 1.53 18.10
C PRO A 169 -10.42 2.48 18.02
N ALA A 170 -10.29 3.40 18.97
CA ALA A 170 -9.19 4.36 19.01
C ALA A 170 -7.82 3.65 18.97
N GLU A 171 -7.74 2.45 19.52
CA GLU A 171 -6.56 1.60 19.47
C GLU A 171 -6.12 1.22 18.05
N VAL A 172 -7.06 0.97 17.14
CA VAL A 172 -6.75 0.65 15.73
C VAL A 172 -6.05 1.84 15.07
N VAL A 173 -6.55 3.04 15.32
CA VAL A 173 -5.98 4.30 14.81
C VAL A 173 -4.60 4.55 15.40
N ALA A 174 -4.46 4.42 16.73
CA ALA A 174 -3.18 4.59 17.42
C ALA A 174 -2.12 3.59 16.93
N ARG A 175 -2.49 2.30 16.85
CA ARG A 175 -1.60 1.24 16.33
C ARG A 175 -1.24 1.47 14.86
N ALA A 176 -2.15 2.00 14.05
CA ALA A 176 -1.88 2.35 12.66
C ALA A 176 -0.87 3.50 12.56
N ALA A 177 -1.05 4.57 13.33
CA ALA A 177 -0.13 5.70 13.37
C ALA A 177 1.28 5.28 13.83
N GLU A 178 1.36 4.44 14.86
CA GLU A 178 2.64 3.93 15.38
C GLU A 178 3.37 3.05 14.34
N ARG A 179 2.65 2.15 13.67
CA ARG A 179 3.20 1.35 12.57
C ARG A 179 3.60 2.22 11.37
N GLY A 180 2.80 3.23 11.03
CA GLY A 180 3.09 4.18 9.96
C GLY A 180 4.38 4.96 10.22
N ARG A 181 4.60 5.42 11.46
CA ARG A 181 5.87 6.05 11.88
C ARG A 181 7.08 5.13 11.66
N ARG A 182 6.96 3.83 11.95
CA ARG A 182 8.03 2.84 11.67
C ARG A 182 8.31 2.69 10.17
N LEU A 183 7.29 2.70 9.32
CA LEU A 183 7.45 2.62 7.87
C LEU A 183 8.15 3.85 7.28
N VAL A 184 7.80 5.06 7.77
CA VAL A 184 8.49 6.30 7.37
C VAL A 184 9.97 6.24 7.73
N ARG A 185 10.30 5.80 8.96
CA ARG A 185 11.69 5.63 9.40
C ARG A 185 12.45 4.66 8.50
N ARG A 186 11.88 3.49 8.19
CA ARG A 186 12.50 2.53 7.26
C ARG A 186 12.80 3.13 5.88
N ARG A 187 11.85 3.86 5.28
CA ARG A 187 12.07 4.52 3.97
C ARG A 187 13.21 5.54 4.01
N ARG A 188 13.30 6.33 5.09
CA ARG A 188 14.39 7.31 5.27
C ARG A 188 15.73 6.62 5.47
N VAL A 189 15.79 5.58 6.30
CA VAL A 189 17.02 4.79 6.53
C VAL A 189 17.47 4.09 5.26
N VAL A 190 16.57 3.43 4.52
CA VAL A 190 16.92 2.77 3.24
C VAL A 190 17.49 3.78 2.24
N ARG A 191 16.88 4.97 2.11
CA ARG A 191 17.43 6.03 1.25
C ARG A 191 18.79 6.52 1.73
N ALA A 192 18.96 6.73 3.02
CA ALA A 192 20.24 7.17 3.58
C ALA A 192 21.34 6.12 3.36
N VAL A 193 21.04 4.83 3.57
CA VAL A 193 21.97 3.73 3.30
C VAL A 193 22.28 3.63 1.81
N ALA A 194 21.30 3.78 0.92
CA ALA A 194 21.54 3.79 -0.52
C ALA A 194 22.46 4.96 -0.94
N TRP A 195 22.24 6.16 -0.41
CA TRP A 195 23.12 7.31 -0.63
C TRP A 195 24.53 7.08 -0.06
N ALA A 196 24.65 6.49 1.12
CA ALA A 196 25.94 6.15 1.72
C ALA A 196 26.69 5.10 0.90
N ALA A 197 25.99 4.07 0.40
CA ALA A 197 26.56 3.05 -0.47
C ALA A 197 27.03 3.65 -1.81
N LEU A 198 26.22 4.54 -2.41
CA LEU A 198 26.59 5.26 -3.63
C LEU A 198 27.83 6.13 -3.40
N PHE A 199 27.86 6.88 -2.29
CA PHE A 199 29.03 7.71 -1.93
C PHE A 199 30.28 6.85 -1.75
N LEU A 200 30.16 5.72 -1.05
CA LEU A 200 31.27 4.80 -0.82
C LEU A 200 31.77 4.19 -2.13
N ALA A 201 30.87 3.86 -3.06
CA ALA A 201 31.24 3.40 -4.40
C ALA A 201 31.97 4.48 -5.20
N VAL A 202 31.54 5.74 -5.13
CA VAL A 202 32.23 6.88 -5.77
C VAL A 202 33.62 7.09 -5.20
N VAL A 203 33.77 7.04 -3.87
CA VAL A 203 35.09 7.16 -3.21
C VAL A 203 35.99 5.99 -3.60
N ALA A 204 35.48 4.75 -3.55
CA ALA A 204 36.25 3.57 -3.96
C ALA A 204 36.68 3.66 -5.43
N PHE A 205 35.81 4.12 -6.32
CA PHE A 205 36.13 4.36 -7.72
C PHE A 205 37.20 5.44 -7.89
N GLY A 206 37.09 6.56 -7.15
CA GLY A 206 38.10 7.63 -7.19
C GLY A 206 39.47 7.17 -6.70
N VAL A 207 39.51 6.42 -5.59
CA VAL A 207 40.74 5.81 -5.06
C VAL A 207 41.32 4.80 -6.04
N TRP A 208 40.50 3.92 -6.60
CA TRP A 208 40.92 2.95 -7.60
C TRP A 208 41.50 3.63 -8.84
N ALA A 209 40.81 4.65 -9.38
CA ALA A 209 41.27 5.41 -10.53
C ALA A 209 42.61 6.11 -10.26
N ALA A 210 42.78 6.69 -9.07
CA ALA A 210 44.03 7.32 -8.67
C ALA A 210 45.19 6.33 -8.52
N MET A 211 44.92 5.10 -8.06
CA MET A 211 45.94 4.05 -7.87
C MET A 211 46.28 3.28 -9.15
N ALA A 212 45.31 3.09 -10.04
CA ALA A 212 45.49 2.28 -11.24
C ALA A 212 46.15 3.05 -12.40
N GLU A 213 46.27 4.37 -12.28
CA GLU A 213 46.75 5.31 -13.31
C GLU A 213 46.48 4.83 -14.77
N PRO A 214 45.23 4.46 -15.12
CA PRO A 214 44.93 3.76 -16.37
C PRO A 214 45.19 4.60 -17.63
N TRP A 215 45.49 5.88 -17.46
CA TRP A 215 45.85 6.84 -18.48
C TRP A 215 47.35 6.97 -18.71
N HIS A 216 48.21 6.21 -18.00
CA HIS A 216 49.60 6.09 -18.44
C HIS A 216 49.64 5.28 -19.72
N PRO A 217 49.99 5.90 -20.87
CA PRO A 217 50.18 5.14 -22.08
C PRO A 217 51.33 4.16 -21.82
N PRO A 218 51.18 2.86 -22.15
CA PRO A 218 52.29 1.92 -22.02
C PRO A 218 53.47 2.51 -22.77
N ALA A 219 54.65 2.53 -22.13
CA ALA A 219 55.87 3.04 -22.75
C ALA A 219 56.01 2.35 -24.11
N SER A 220 55.82 3.10 -25.19
CA SER A 220 55.97 2.64 -26.56
C SER A 220 57.45 2.36 -26.81
N GLY A 221 57.89 1.19 -26.34
CA GLY A 221 59.20 0.62 -26.57
C GLY A 221 59.29 0.11 -28.01
N THR A 222 59.29 1.03 -28.96
CA THR A 222 59.69 0.77 -30.34
C THR A 222 60.04 2.10 -30.99
N ALA A 223 61.22 2.61 -30.67
CA ALA A 223 61.98 3.32 -31.69
C ALA A 223 62.64 2.24 -32.55
N PRO A 224 62.15 1.95 -33.77
CA PRO A 224 62.90 1.09 -34.69
C PRO A 224 64.26 1.76 -34.95
N PRO A 225 65.38 1.01 -34.98
CA PRO A 225 66.67 1.61 -35.26
C PRO A 225 66.65 2.23 -36.66
N LEU A 226 66.63 3.55 -36.71
CA LEU A 226 66.78 4.33 -37.93
C LEU A 226 68.23 4.19 -38.39
N TRP A 227 68.38 3.66 -39.61
CA TRP A 227 69.62 3.42 -40.34
C TRP A 227 70.62 4.59 -40.38
N GLY A 228 71.89 4.24 -40.52
CA GLY A 228 72.99 5.07 -41.07
C GLY A 228 74.29 4.30 -40.86
N GLY A 229 75.01 3.80 -41.85
CA GLY A 229 75.27 4.35 -43.18
C GLY A 229 76.71 4.84 -43.17
N ASP A 230 77.64 4.00 -43.64
CA ASP A 230 78.85 4.26 -44.43
C ASP A 230 79.51 2.92 -44.80
#